data_AF-A0A929ZTP7-F1
#
_entry.id   AF-A0A929ZTP7-F1
#
_cell.length_a   1.000
_cell.length_b   1.000
_cell.length_c   1.000
_cell.angle_alpha   90.00
_cell.angle_beta   90.00
_cell.angle_gamma   90.00
#
_symmetry.space_group_name_H-M   'P 1'
#
loop_
_entity.id
_entity.type
_entity.pdbx_description
1 polymer ?
#
loop_
_entity_poly.entity_id
_entity_poly.type
_entity_poly.pdbx_seq_one_letter_code
_entity_poly.pdbx_strand_id
1 'polypeptide(L)'
;GDANKKIYVKGRPSIGNINTIVLGVRNQDASSVSKDVLLWVNEIRASGIKNQGGYAANANLTFNLGDFAMVNASGSVSTVGFGTIVQKPSERSQADNSTLHISTTVNLDKFLPEKIGMKIPFNYSYTQSIEDPRYNPLDNDVELKNSPIRDQLKKIVRTYSQQRSIGVVNMQKQRMNSDKKSKFYDVENLSLTAVYNDDFYRDVYTTRNYRQYFKGYLDYNFNFKPWVIRPFNKLISDTSKAAKYLNWIKEVNFNPIPTRLSFRAELDRTYSELQYRNIDALLTGIPADDFQMIKGRTFYFGWQYNLGFNFTKSLKLDINSYTRTLNDHISVNGMNNRSIFRDLFRAGRPVLYNHKVQLNYKLPFEHFPYLDFINAEVGYGFQYNWSARSTVLSQQDLGNLAQNNNNTMATASVNIPNLFSKFKYFQKLENTMQQRRAEIEAMENSNAQAATRKNKENKITTLKNRLTPLQAVLYGLTSSLKQVDFSYNETSGISLPGILSSPNFYGYGQGVGGPTYGFLLGSQADIRRVMIERGWVTSSDLMTESYVQMQTKAITGSIQIQPMNDLKIDLNFLKNYSSSLTHNGYNIMTNNRLSFANEIIAFSHTDILM
;
A
#
# COMPACT_ATOMS: atom_id res chain seq x y z
N GLY A 1 -52.52 12.34 37.65
CA GLY A 1 -51.51 11.98 38.66
C GLY A 1 -52.20 11.72 39.97
N ASP A 2 -51.62 10.89 40.82
CA ASP A 2 -52.11 10.58 42.17
C ASP A 2 -52.17 11.87 43.01
N ALA A 3 -53.30 12.15 43.68
CA ALA A 3 -53.58 13.45 44.31
C ALA A 3 -52.58 13.83 45.44
N ASN A 4 -51.84 12.84 45.96
CA ASN A 4 -50.92 12.99 47.09
C ASN A 4 -49.44 13.13 46.69
N LYS A 5 -49.11 13.26 45.39
CA LYS A 5 -47.72 13.37 44.91
C LYS A 5 -47.45 14.76 44.34
N LYS A 6 -46.44 15.45 44.87
CA LYS A 6 -45.94 16.73 44.33
C LYS A 6 -44.68 16.48 43.52
N ILE A 7 -44.70 16.85 42.24
CA ILE A 7 -43.55 16.74 41.33
C ILE A 7 -43.02 18.16 41.09
N TYR A 8 -41.72 18.35 41.29
CA TYR A 8 -41.04 19.61 41.02
C TYR A 8 -39.98 19.37 39.95
N VAL A 9 -39.94 20.24 38.94
CA VAL A 9 -38.95 20.19 37.86
C VAL A 9 -38.09 21.45 37.97
N LYS A 10 -36.77 21.28 38.01
CA LYS A 10 -35.80 22.38 37.96
C LYS A 10 -34.87 22.14 36.77
N GLY A 11 -34.84 23.08 35.83
CA GLY A 11 -34.09 22.92 34.57
C GLY A 11 -34.82 22.00 33.57
N ARG A 12 -34.05 21.30 32.73
CA ARG A 12 -34.52 20.33 31.72
C ARG A 12 -33.95 18.92 31.99
N PRO A 13 -34.39 18.24 33.05
CA PRO A 13 -33.91 16.89 33.36
C PRO A 13 -34.39 15.91 32.28
N SER A 14 -33.53 15.00 31.83
CA SER A 14 -33.92 13.94 30.88
C SER A 14 -34.09 12.60 31.60
N ILE A 15 -35.24 11.97 31.38
CA ILE A 15 -35.50 10.59 31.85
C ILE A 15 -34.80 9.56 30.94
N GLY A 16 -34.40 9.97 29.73
CA GLY A 16 -33.65 9.12 28.79
C GLY A 16 -32.21 8.83 29.23
N ASN A 17 -31.64 9.63 30.14
CA ASN A 17 -30.29 9.43 30.66
C ASN A 17 -30.19 9.84 32.15
N ILE A 18 -30.57 8.92 33.04
CA ILE A 18 -30.54 9.15 34.48
C ILE A 18 -29.16 8.79 35.03
N ASN A 19 -28.33 9.80 35.30
CA ASN A 19 -26.99 9.58 35.88
C ASN A 19 -27.00 9.43 37.41
N THR A 20 -27.98 10.02 38.09
CA THR A 20 -28.02 10.05 39.55
C THR A 20 -29.46 9.99 40.04
N ILE A 21 -29.73 9.05 40.94
CA ILE A 21 -30.99 8.96 41.67
C ILE A 21 -30.67 9.24 43.13
N VAL A 22 -31.26 10.29 43.69
CA VAL A 22 -31.13 10.63 45.11
C VAL A 22 -32.45 10.35 45.80
N LEU A 23 -32.40 9.54 46.85
CA LEU A 23 -33.51 9.29 47.76
C LEU A 23 -33.22 9.98 49.08
N GLY A 24 -34.22 10.66 49.63
CA GLY A 24 -34.07 11.39 50.88
C GLY A 24 -35.41 11.75 51.51
N VAL A 25 -35.34 12.15 52.78
CA VAL A 25 -36.49 12.61 53.56
C VAL A 25 -36.43 14.13 53.64
N ARG A 26 -37.55 14.80 53.33
CA ARG A 26 -37.68 16.26 53.45
C ARG A 26 -38.71 16.59 54.52
N ASN A 27 -38.29 17.24 55.60
CA ASN A 27 -39.19 17.83 56.58
C ASN A 27 -39.87 19.07 55.99
N GLN A 28 -41.21 19.14 56.04
CA GLN A 28 -42.00 20.25 55.50
C GLN A 28 -42.64 21.11 56.61
N ASP A 29 -42.39 20.80 57.90
CA ASP A 29 -42.96 21.57 59.01
C ASP A 29 -42.28 22.94 59.14
N ALA A 30 -43.10 24.00 59.22
CA ALA A 30 -42.61 25.37 59.40
C ALA A 30 -42.00 25.63 60.78
N SER A 31 -42.33 24.80 61.78
CA SER A 31 -41.91 24.97 63.18
C SER A 31 -40.56 24.32 63.51
N SER A 32 -39.83 23.78 62.53
CA SER A 32 -38.47 23.19 62.67
C SER A 32 -38.33 22.15 63.81
N VAL A 33 -39.40 21.42 64.12
CA VAL A 33 -39.36 20.37 65.14
C VAL A 33 -38.53 19.19 64.63
N SER A 34 -37.56 18.74 65.44
CA SER A 34 -36.75 17.57 65.14
C SER A 34 -37.63 16.32 65.06
N LYS A 35 -37.43 15.49 64.03
CA LYS A 35 -38.18 14.26 63.82
C LYS A 35 -37.22 13.11 63.56
N ASP A 36 -37.38 12.04 64.34
CA ASP A 36 -36.69 10.78 64.11
C ASP A 36 -37.50 9.93 63.14
N VAL A 37 -36.94 9.64 61.97
CA VAL A 37 -37.62 8.90 60.90
C VAL A 37 -36.72 7.76 60.44
N LEU A 38 -37.24 6.54 60.54
CA LEU A 38 -36.62 5.35 59.99
C LEU A 38 -37.23 5.05 58.61
N LEU A 39 -36.51 5.41 57.55
CA LEU A 39 -36.93 5.15 56.17
C LEU A 39 -36.37 3.80 55.69
N TRP A 40 -37.26 2.86 55.36
CA TRP A 40 -36.91 1.62 54.67
C TRP A 40 -37.26 1.74 53.19
N VAL A 41 -36.27 1.63 52.32
CA VAL A 41 -36.47 1.54 50.86
C VAL A 41 -36.07 0.13 50.43
N ASN A 42 -37.01 -0.59 49.83
CA ASN A 42 -36.79 -1.97 49.42
C ASN A 42 -36.29 -2.09 47.97
N GLU A 43 -37.13 -1.73 46.99
CA GLU A 43 -36.83 -1.91 45.56
C GLU A 43 -37.21 -0.67 44.74
N ILE A 44 -36.33 -0.28 43.82
CA ILE A 44 -36.62 0.70 42.77
C ILE A 44 -36.68 -0.07 41.45
N ARG A 45 -37.89 -0.18 40.89
CA ARG A 45 -38.11 -0.87 39.61
C ARG A 45 -38.81 0.04 38.61
N ALA A 46 -38.38 -0.06 37.36
CA ALA A 46 -39.15 0.48 36.24
C ALA A 46 -40.32 -0.47 35.93
N SER A 47 -41.52 0.07 35.83
CA SER A 47 -42.73 -0.69 35.48
C SER A 47 -43.34 -0.15 34.19
N GLY A 48 -44.10 -0.98 33.47
CA GLY A 48 -44.79 -0.55 32.25
C GLY A 48 -43.84 -0.32 31.05
N ILE A 49 -42.82 -1.17 30.88
CA ILE A 49 -41.94 -1.14 29.70
C ILE A 49 -42.82 -1.29 28.45
N LYS A 50 -42.87 -0.24 27.62
CA LYS A 50 -43.59 -0.28 26.34
C LYS A 50 -42.86 -1.20 25.38
N ASN A 51 -43.27 -2.46 25.35
CA ASN A 51 -42.81 -3.44 24.37
C ASN A 51 -43.66 -3.34 23.09
N GLN A 52 -43.24 -2.47 22.18
CA GLN A 52 -43.88 -2.31 20.87
C GLN A 52 -43.09 -3.13 19.84
N GLY A 53 -43.80 -3.93 19.04
CA GLY A 53 -43.21 -4.57 17.87
C GLY A 53 -42.98 -3.54 16.77
N GLY A 54 -41.96 -3.76 15.96
CA GLY A 54 -41.74 -3.01 14.72
C GLY A 54 -41.81 -3.92 13.51
N TYR A 55 -41.93 -3.31 12.34
CA TYR A 55 -41.94 -3.99 11.06
C TYR A 55 -40.64 -3.66 10.33
N ALA A 56 -40.17 -4.60 9.51
CA ALA A 56 -39.15 -4.32 8.52
C ALA A 56 -39.56 -4.94 7.19
N ALA A 57 -39.26 -4.25 6.11
CA ALA A 57 -39.42 -4.74 4.76
C ALA A 57 -38.14 -4.45 3.99
N ASN A 58 -37.62 -5.48 3.32
CA ASN A 58 -36.48 -5.40 2.44
C ASN A 58 -36.93 -5.86 1.05
N ALA A 59 -36.64 -5.07 0.03
CA ALA A 59 -36.89 -5.39 -1.36
C ALA A 59 -35.58 -5.26 -2.13
N ASN A 60 -35.21 -6.30 -2.88
CA ASN A 60 -34.05 -6.31 -3.75
C ASN A 60 -34.50 -6.67 -5.16
N LEU A 61 -34.15 -5.84 -6.12
CA LEU A 61 -34.48 -5.99 -7.54
C LEU A 61 -33.18 -5.93 -8.34
N THR A 62 -32.93 -6.96 -9.13
CA THR A 62 -31.82 -7.00 -10.08
C THR A 62 -32.38 -7.18 -11.47
N PHE A 63 -32.17 -6.18 -12.32
CA PHE A 63 -32.52 -6.23 -13.74
C PHE A 63 -31.26 -6.40 -14.56
N ASN A 64 -31.17 -7.48 -15.33
CA ASN A 64 -30.08 -7.73 -16.27
C ASN A 64 -30.62 -7.61 -17.70
N LEU A 65 -30.10 -6.64 -18.46
CA LEU A 65 -30.46 -6.38 -19.85
C LEU A 65 -29.35 -6.92 -20.77
N GLY A 66 -29.20 -8.25 -20.80
CA GLY A 66 -28.17 -8.93 -21.59
C GLY A 66 -26.76 -8.40 -21.29
N ASP A 67 -26.02 -8.04 -22.35
CA ASP A 67 -24.69 -7.46 -22.22
C ASP A 67 -24.69 -5.92 -22.06
N PHE A 68 -25.86 -5.28 -22.08
CA PHE A 68 -25.98 -3.83 -22.17
C PHE A 68 -25.96 -3.16 -20.80
N ALA A 69 -26.81 -3.60 -19.88
CA ALA A 69 -26.96 -2.93 -18.59
C ALA A 69 -27.36 -3.89 -17.48
N MET A 70 -26.86 -3.62 -16.28
CA MET A 70 -27.27 -4.25 -15.04
C MET A 70 -27.71 -3.17 -14.06
N VAL A 71 -28.94 -3.26 -13.57
CA VAL A 71 -29.50 -2.34 -12.57
C VAL A 71 -29.84 -3.14 -11.31
N ASN A 72 -29.17 -2.81 -10.22
CA ASN A 72 -29.45 -3.32 -8.89
C ASN A 72 -30.12 -2.22 -8.09
N ALA A 73 -31.32 -2.46 -7.60
CA ALA A 73 -32.03 -1.57 -6.70
C ALA A 73 -32.39 -2.34 -5.43
N SER A 74 -32.00 -1.83 -4.28
CA SER A 74 -32.42 -2.33 -2.98
C SER A 74 -33.06 -1.22 -2.16
N GLY A 75 -34.11 -1.59 -1.44
CA GLY A 75 -34.81 -0.71 -0.52
C GLY A 75 -35.03 -1.46 0.79
N SER A 76 -34.76 -0.79 1.90
CA SER A 76 -35.14 -1.28 3.22
C SER A 76 -35.88 -0.21 3.98
N VAL A 77 -36.90 -0.64 4.71
CA VAL A 77 -37.58 0.17 5.70
C VAL A 77 -37.69 -0.63 6.99
N SER A 78 -37.43 0.00 8.12
CA SER A 78 -37.70 -0.57 9.43
C SER A 78 -38.27 0.49 10.35
N THR A 79 -39.21 0.09 11.21
CA THR A 79 -39.86 1.00 12.15
C THR A 79 -39.29 0.86 13.55
N VAL A 80 -39.54 1.86 14.38
CA VAL A 80 -39.27 1.80 15.81
C VAL A 80 -39.83 0.52 16.43
N GLY A 81 -39.05 -0.15 17.28
CA GLY A 81 -39.38 -1.41 17.92
C GLY A 81 -38.98 -2.65 17.12
N PHE A 82 -38.50 -2.51 15.89
CA PHE A 82 -37.94 -3.64 15.13
C PHE A 82 -36.56 -4.03 15.69
N GLY A 83 -36.29 -5.32 15.74
CA GLY A 83 -35.05 -5.89 16.27
C GLY A 83 -35.01 -7.40 16.12
N THR A 84 -33.88 -8.01 16.49
CA THR A 84 -33.73 -9.47 16.49
C THR A 84 -34.40 -10.10 17.71
N ILE A 85 -34.64 -11.41 17.67
CA ILE A 85 -35.33 -12.15 18.76
C ILE A 85 -34.58 -12.03 20.10
N VAL A 86 -33.25 -11.95 20.06
CA VAL A 86 -32.39 -11.89 21.25
C VAL A 86 -32.27 -10.48 21.85
N GLN A 87 -32.68 -9.44 21.12
CA GLN A 87 -32.56 -8.06 21.58
C GLN A 87 -33.59 -7.72 22.65
N LYS A 88 -33.10 -7.15 23.76
CA LYS A 88 -33.95 -6.60 24.82
C LYS A 88 -34.77 -5.41 24.29
N PRO A 89 -35.94 -5.08 24.88
CA PRO A 89 -36.75 -3.96 24.42
C PRO A 89 -36.02 -2.60 24.32
N SER A 90 -35.02 -2.35 25.17
CA SER A 90 -34.17 -1.15 25.13
C SER A 90 -33.13 -1.15 24.01
N GLU A 91 -32.78 -2.32 23.46
CA GLU A 91 -31.77 -2.50 22.41
C GLU A 91 -32.39 -2.50 21.00
N ARG A 92 -33.73 -2.52 20.91
CA ARG A 92 -34.46 -2.46 19.64
C ARG A 92 -34.44 -1.05 19.07
N SER A 93 -34.63 -0.94 17.75
CA SER A 93 -34.57 0.34 17.04
C SER A 93 -35.45 1.40 17.70
N GLN A 94 -34.89 2.57 17.98
CA GLN A 94 -35.61 3.76 18.45
C GLN A 94 -35.84 4.79 17.33
N ALA A 95 -35.59 4.40 16.08
CA ALA A 95 -35.79 5.24 14.92
C ALA A 95 -36.47 4.46 13.78
N ASP A 96 -37.21 5.20 12.95
CA ASP A 96 -37.70 4.70 11.67
C ASP A 96 -36.58 4.89 10.64
N ASN A 97 -36.08 3.79 10.09
CA ASN A 97 -35.01 3.80 9.11
C ASN A 97 -35.57 3.51 7.72
N SER A 98 -35.10 4.27 6.73
CA SER A 98 -35.38 4.02 5.32
C SER A 98 -34.10 4.17 4.53
N THR A 99 -33.70 3.10 3.84
CA THR A 99 -32.57 3.12 2.92
C THR A 99 -33.02 2.77 1.52
N LEU A 100 -32.47 3.48 0.54
CA LEU A 100 -32.64 3.22 -0.88
C LEU A 100 -31.25 3.20 -1.50
N HIS A 101 -30.92 2.13 -2.20
CA HIS A 101 -29.67 1.97 -2.91
C HIS A 101 -29.96 1.56 -4.35
N ILE A 102 -29.43 2.30 -5.30
CA ILE A 102 -29.53 2.04 -6.73
C ILE A 102 -28.11 2.02 -7.26
N SER A 103 -27.74 0.93 -7.94
CA SER A 103 -26.45 0.76 -8.59
C SER A 103 -26.69 0.28 -10.01
N THR A 104 -26.14 0.99 -10.98
CA THR A 104 -26.37 0.80 -12.40
C THR A 104 -25.04 0.74 -13.11
N THR A 105 -24.80 -0.35 -13.83
CA THR A 105 -23.66 -0.52 -14.72
C THR A 105 -24.17 -0.63 -16.15
N VAL A 106 -23.73 0.26 -17.02
CA VAL A 106 -24.12 0.33 -18.44
C VAL A 106 -22.88 0.24 -19.31
N ASN A 107 -22.86 -0.71 -20.24
CA ASN A 107 -21.83 -0.81 -21.27
C ASN A 107 -22.23 0.08 -22.45
N LEU A 108 -21.80 1.34 -22.44
CA LEU A 108 -22.13 2.32 -23.47
C LEU A 108 -21.52 1.96 -24.84
N ASP A 109 -20.53 1.07 -24.86
CA ASP A 109 -19.95 0.54 -26.10
C ASP A 109 -20.95 -0.22 -26.98
N LYS A 110 -22.03 -0.76 -26.42
CA LYS A 110 -23.06 -1.47 -27.19
C LYS A 110 -23.87 -0.56 -28.12
N PHE A 111 -23.79 0.76 -27.97
CA PHE A 111 -24.35 1.74 -28.93
C PHE A 111 -23.42 2.03 -30.12
N LEU A 112 -22.16 1.60 -30.05
CA LEU A 112 -21.15 1.83 -31.07
C LEU A 112 -21.01 0.57 -31.95
N PRO A 113 -20.68 0.71 -33.25
CA PRO A 113 -20.37 -0.44 -34.09
C PRO A 113 -19.22 -1.26 -33.51
N GLU A 114 -19.36 -2.59 -33.49
CA GLU A 114 -18.39 -3.53 -32.91
C GLU A 114 -16.98 -3.35 -33.50
N LYS A 115 -16.87 -2.99 -34.79
CA LYS A 115 -15.61 -2.71 -35.48
C LYS A 115 -14.77 -1.60 -34.82
N ILE A 116 -15.37 -0.70 -34.04
CA ILE A 116 -14.64 0.35 -33.32
C ILE A 116 -13.89 -0.25 -32.11
N GLY A 117 -14.41 -1.33 -31.52
CA GLY A 117 -13.78 -2.04 -30.41
C GLY A 117 -13.66 -1.24 -29.12
N MET A 118 -14.46 -0.19 -28.93
CA MET A 118 -14.45 0.57 -27.68
C MET A 118 -15.10 -0.25 -26.56
N LYS A 119 -14.59 -0.14 -25.34
CA LYS A 119 -15.24 -0.65 -24.13
C LYS A 119 -15.46 0.52 -23.18
N ILE A 120 -16.71 0.79 -22.83
CA ILE A 120 -17.09 1.99 -22.06
C ILE A 120 -18.06 1.57 -20.94
N PRO A 121 -17.54 0.97 -19.85
CA PRO A 121 -18.37 0.60 -18.72
C PRO A 121 -18.59 1.83 -17.84
N PHE A 122 -19.83 2.31 -17.87
CA PHE A 122 -20.31 3.43 -17.10
C PHE A 122 -21.01 2.91 -15.84
N ASN A 123 -20.64 3.45 -14.69
CA ASN A 123 -21.23 3.13 -13.40
C ASN A 123 -21.92 4.36 -12.83
N TYR A 124 -23.12 4.16 -12.32
CA TYR A 124 -23.89 5.14 -11.57
C TYR A 124 -24.40 4.49 -10.29
N SER A 125 -24.14 5.09 -9.13
CA SER A 125 -24.72 4.64 -7.87
C SER A 125 -25.36 5.79 -7.11
N TYR A 126 -26.45 5.50 -6.43
CA TYR A 126 -27.20 6.42 -5.60
C TYR A 126 -27.62 5.69 -4.33
N THR A 127 -27.17 6.18 -3.18
CA THR A 127 -27.57 5.67 -1.88
C THR A 127 -28.20 6.82 -1.11
N GLN A 128 -29.36 6.59 -0.53
CA GLN A 128 -30.04 7.51 0.38
C GLN A 128 -30.40 6.75 1.65
N SER A 129 -30.09 7.34 2.80
CA SER A 129 -30.48 6.84 4.10
C SER A 129 -31.17 7.95 4.88
N ILE A 130 -32.34 7.64 5.42
CA ILE A 130 -33.15 8.52 6.24
C ILE A 130 -33.39 7.80 7.56
N GLU A 131 -33.07 8.47 8.66
CA GLU A 131 -33.36 8.01 10.01
C GLU A 131 -34.19 9.08 10.71
N ASP A 132 -35.43 8.73 11.06
CA ASP A 132 -36.36 9.56 11.81
C ASP A 132 -36.41 9.04 13.26
N PRO A 133 -35.83 9.77 14.24
CA PRO A 133 -35.83 9.31 15.62
C PRO A 133 -37.23 9.40 16.25
N ARG A 134 -37.58 8.44 17.12
CA ARG A 134 -38.85 8.45 17.89
C ARG A 134 -38.92 9.60 18.87
N TYR A 135 -37.82 9.83 19.59
CA TYR A 135 -37.69 10.89 20.58
C TYR A 135 -36.97 12.09 19.98
N ASN A 136 -37.25 13.27 20.50
CA ASN A 136 -36.51 14.46 20.11
C ASN A 136 -35.05 14.33 20.59
N PRO A 137 -34.03 14.33 19.72
CA PRO A 137 -32.62 14.26 20.14
C PRO A 137 -32.15 15.46 20.97
N LEU A 138 -32.90 16.56 20.94
CA LEU A 138 -32.68 17.73 21.80
C LEU A 138 -33.42 17.64 23.14
N ASP A 139 -34.37 16.71 23.25
CA ASP A 139 -35.18 16.46 24.45
C ASP A 139 -35.63 14.99 24.49
N ASN A 140 -34.71 14.11 24.91
CA ASN A 140 -34.79 12.66 24.69
C ASN A 140 -35.95 11.96 25.41
N ASP A 141 -36.75 12.69 26.19
CA ASP A 141 -37.91 12.22 26.92
C ASP A 141 -39.26 12.54 26.22
N VAL A 142 -39.26 13.43 25.21
CA VAL A 142 -40.46 13.81 24.46
C VAL A 142 -40.51 13.09 23.11
N GLU A 143 -41.60 12.36 22.85
CA GLU A 143 -41.85 11.78 21.52
C GLU A 143 -42.05 12.89 20.48
N LEU A 144 -41.36 12.80 19.34
CA LEU A 144 -41.39 13.80 18.27
C LEU A 144 -42.81 14.06 17.75
N LYS A 145 -43.70 13.05 17.83
CA LYS A 145 -45.10 13.12 17.40
C LYS A 145 -45.93 14.10 18.23
N ASN A 146 -45.55 14.35 19.48
CA ASN A 146 -46.32 15.17 20.44
C ASN A 146 -45.85 16.63 20.46
N SER A 147 -44.86 17.01 19.64
CA SER A 147 -44.36 18.38 19.59
C SER A 147 -45.26 19.29 18.74
N PRO A 148 -45.62 20.50 19.22
CA PRO A 148 -46.43 21.46 18.48
C PRO A 148 -45.75 22.03 17.22
N ILE A 149 -44.42 21.87 17.06
CA ILE A 149 -43.61 22.38 15.93
C ILE A 149 -43.07 21.22 15.06
N ARG A 150 -43.88 20.17 14.91
CA ARG A 150 -43.49 18.88 14.32
C ARG A 150 -42.79 18.98 12.97
N ASP A 151 -43.30 19.75 12.01
CA ASP A 151 -42.78 19.73 10.64
C ASP A 151 -41.44 20.46 10.48
N GLN A 152 -41.21 21.50 11.29
CA GLN A 152 -39.92 22.20 11.32
C GLN A 152 -38.88 21.35 12.07
N LEU A 153 -39.25 20.80 13.23
CA LEU A 153 -38.38 19.92 14.01
C LEU A 153 -38.02 18.65 13.26
N LYS A 154 -38.96 18.04 12.53
CA LYS A 154 -38.71 16.83 11.74
C LYS A 154 -37.60 17.04 10.71
N LYS A 155 -37.51 18.20 10.08
CA LYS A 155 -36.42 18.50 9.14
C LYS A 155 -35.05 18.62 9.82
N ILE A 156 -35.04 19.05 11.08
CA ILE A 156 -33.82 19.32 11.87
C ILE A 156 -33.31 18.04 12.52
N VAL A 157 -34.20 17.25 13.12
CA VAL A 157 -33.85 16.05 13.89
C VAL A 157 -33.64 14.80 13.03
N ARG A 158 -34.16 14.80 11.80
CA ARG A 158 -33.96 13.74 10.82
C ARG A 158 -32.49 13.69 10.43
N THR A 159 -31.88 12.52 10.63
CA THR A 159 -30.58 12.22 10.04
C THR A 159 -30.81 11.85 8.57
N TYR A 160 -30.10 12.54 7.69
CA TYR A 160 -30.18 12.34 6.24
C TYR A 160 -28.78 12.18 5.69
N SER A 161 -28.52 11.05 5.04
CA SER A 161 -27.29 10.76 4.33
C SER A 161 -27.60 10.44 2.87
N GLN A 162 -26.86 11.03 1.96
CA GLN A 162 -26.97 10.80 0.53
C GLN A 162 -25.57 10.63 -0.05
N GLN A 163 -25.39 9.61 -0.87
CA GLN A 163 -24.16 9.36 -1.62
C GLN A 163 -24.49 9.13 -3.07
N ARG A 164 -23.79 9.82 -3.97
CA ARG A 164 -23.94 9.68 -5.41
C ARG A 164 -22.58 9.40 -6.00
N SER A 165 -22.47 8.39 -6.84
CA SER A 165 -21.27 8.09 -7.62
C SER A 165 -21.65 8.04 -9.09
N ILE A 166 -20.83 8.64 -9.93
CA ILE A 166 -20.92 8.55 -11.37
C ILE A 166 -19.52 8.44 -11.93
N GLY A 167 -19.29 7.48 -12.80
CA GLY A 167 -17.98 7.35 -13.40
C GLY A 167 -17.86 6.32 -14.48
N VAL A 168 -16.80 6.47 -15.26
CA VAL A 168 -16.38 5.49 -16.26
C VAL A 168 -15.10 4.86 -15.74
N VAL A 169 -15.03 3.53 -15.76
CA VAL A 169 -13.88 2.78 -15.22
C VAL A 169 -13.18 2.01 -16.33
N ASN A 170 -11.89 2.24 -16.52
CA ASN A 170 -11.12 1.51 -17.53
C ASN A 170 -11.74 1.55 -18.94
N MET A 171 -12.19 2.75 -19.38
CA MET A 171 -12.57 2.96 -20.77
C MET A 171 -11.34 2.82 -21.65
N GLN A 172 -11.40 1.91 -22.60
CA GLN A 172 -10.26 1.58 -23.45
C GLN A 172 -10.74 1.13 -24.82
N LYS A 173 -9.87 1.27 -25.82
CA LYS A 173 -10.09 0.68 -27.13
C LYS A 173 -9.44 -0.70 -27.18
N GLN A 174 -10.23 -1.73 -27.43
CA GLN A 174 -9.75 -3.08 -27.69
C GLN A 174 -9.32 -3.23 -29.14
N ARG A 175 -8.26 -4.01 -29.34
CA ARG A 175 -7.76 -4.35 -30.67
C ARG A 175 -8.70 -5.36 -31.33
N MET A 176 -9.34 -4.95 -32.42
CA MET A 176 -10.28 -5.80 -33.17
C MET A 176 -9.58 -6.71 -34.19
N ASN A 177 -8.35 -6.38 -34.61
CA ASN A 177 -7.59 -7.19 -35.56
C ASN A 177 -6.27 -7.64 -34.91
N SER A 178 -6.19 -8.92 -34.54
CA SER A 178 -5.02 -9.53 -33.91
C SER A 178 -3.80 -9.58 -34.84
N ASP A 179 -4.00 -9.60 -36.16
CA ASP A 179 -2.92 -9.76 -37.14
C ASP A 179 -2.11 -8.48 -37.34
N LYS A 180 -2.67 -7.32 -36.97
CA LYS A 180 -2.00 -6.03 -37.09
C LYS A 180 -1.04 -5.82 -35.92
N LYS A 181 0.24 -5.58 -36.22
CA LYS A 181 1.28 -5.31 -35.21
C LYS A 181 0.91 -4.06 -34.39
N SER A 182 0.93 -4.22 -33.07
CA SER A 182 0.79 -3.13 -32.07
C SER A 182 1.84 -2.05 -32.30
N LYS A 183 1.42 -0.81 -32.45
CA LYS A 183 2.32 0.35 -32.54
C LYS A 183 2.26 1.16 -31.25
N PHE A 184 3.35 1.86 -30.92
CA PHE A 184 3.43 2.62 -29.66
C PHE A 184 2.39 3.74 -29.62
N TYR A 185 2.14 4.42 -30.74
CA TYR A 185 1.15 5.49 -30.83
C TYR A 185 -0.31 5.01 -30.98
N ASP A 186 -0.58 3.71 -30.90
CA ASP A 186 -1.96 3.22 -31.01
C ASP A 186 -2.77 3.61 -29.76
N VAL A 187 -3.97 4.13 -29.99
CA VAL A 187 -4.91 4.52 -28.91
C VAL A 187 -5.41 3.33 -28.09
N GLU A 188 -5.18 2.11 -28.55
CA GLU A 188 -5.46 0.85 -27.84
C GLU A 188 -4.58 0.68 -26.60
N ASN A 189 -3.49 1.44 -26.51
CA ASN A 189 -2.59 1.47 -25.36
C ASN A 189 -3.06 2.45 -24.28
N LEU A 190 -4.15 3.20 -24.52
CA LEU A 190 -4.71 4.19 -23.60
C LEU A 190 -5.93 3.63 -22.86
N SER A 191 -5.99 3.87 -21.55
CA SER A 191 -7.18 3.63 -20.74
C SER A 191 -7.51 4.84 -19.87
N LEU A 192 -8.79 5.18 -19.80
CA LEU A 192 -9.32 6.31 -19.03
C LEU A 192 -10.22 5.80 -17.91
N THR A 193 -9.99 6.29 -16.70
CA THR A 193 -10.93 6.16 -15.57
C THR A 193 -11.26 7.54 -15.05
N ALA A 194 -12.54 7.84 -14.84
CA ALA A 194 -12.99 9.10 -14.26
C ALA A 194 -14.21 8.83 -13.37
N VAL A 195 -14.09 9.10 -12.08
CA VAL A 195 -15.12 8.83 -11.08
C VAL A 195 -15.35 10.09 -10.25
N TYR A 196 -16.60 10.53 -10.18
CA TYR A 196 -17.07 11.63 -9.36
C TYR A 196 -18.04 11.11 -8.31
N ASN A 197 -17.79 11.45 -7.05
CA ASN A 197 -18.68 11.16 -5.93
C ASN A 197 -19.08 12.44 -5.22
N ASP A 198 -20.35 12.53 -4.82
CA ASP A 198 -20.85 13.51 -3.87
C ASP A 198 -21.47 12.81 -2.67
N ASP A 199 -21.10 13.24 -1.47
CA ASP A 199 -21.65 12.79 -0.20
C ASP A 199 -22.27 14.00 0.50
N PHE A 200 -23.51 13.87 0.95
CA PHE A 200 -24.20 14.88 1.72
C PHE A 200 -24.77 14.27 2.99
N TYR A 201 -24.46 14.88 4.12
CA TYR A 201 -24.92 14.47 5.44
C TYR A 201 -25.45 15.66 6.22
N ARG A 202 -26.54 15.44 6.95
CA ARG A 202 -27.08 16.36 7.95
C ARG A 202 -27.78 15.57 9.05
N ASP A 203 -27.73 16.09 10.26
CA ASP A 203 -28.41 15.57 11.43
C ASP A 203 -28.83 16.73 12.34
N VAL A 204 -29.15 16.47 13.61
CA VAL A 204 -29.53 17.49 14.60
C VAL A 204 -28.44 18.52 14.90
N TYR A 205 -27.16 18.12 14.87
CA TYR A 205 -26.02 18.99 15.21
C TYR A 205 -25.35 19.60 13.97
N THR A 206 -25.59 19.03 12.79
CA THR A 206 -24.91 19.37 11.55
C THR A 206 -25.91 19.88 10.53
N THR A 207 -25.80 21.15 10.15
CA THR A 207 -26.62 21.73 9.09
C THR A 207 -26.20 21.21 7.72
N ARG A 208 -24.89 21.12 7.49
CA ARG A 208 -24.33 20.68 6.21
C ARG A 208 -22.99 20.01 6.41
N ASN A 209 -22.86 18.76 6.00
CA ASN A 209 -21.58 18.10 5.79
C ASN A 209 -21.58 17.58 4.35
N TYR A 210 -20.89 18.29 3.47
CA TYR A 210 -20.86 18.00 2.05
C TYR A 210 -19.43 17.66 1.63
N ARG A 211 -19.23 16.52 0.99
CA ARG A 211 -17.93 16.08 0.49
C ARG A 211 -18.04 15.70 -0.98
N GLN A 212 -17.06 16.12 -1.76
CA GLN A 212 -16.95 15.77 -3.17
C GLN A 212 -15.60 15.13 -3.41
N TYR A 213 -15.61 14.06 -4.19
CA TYR A 213 -14.40 13.36 -4.62
C TYR A 213 -14.41 13.26 -6.14
N PHE A 214 -13.31 13.63 -6.79
CA PHE A 214 -13.13 13.46 -8.22
C PHE A 214 -11.78 12.81 -8.48
N LYS A 215 -11.80 11.56 -8.97
CA LYS A 215 -10.62 10.77 -9.31
C LYS A 215 -10.57 10.50 -10.80
N GLY A 216 -9.47 10.86 -11.43
CA GLY A 216 -9.21 10.63 -12.85
C GLY A 216 -7.86 9.96 -13.06
N TYR A 217 -7.81 8.95 -13.91
CA TYR A 217 -6.60 8.29 -14.35
C TYR A 217 -6.58 8.23 -15.88
N LEU A 218 -5.50 8.72 -16.48
CA LEU A 218 -5.20 8.48 -17.89
C LEU A 218 -3.94 7.64 -17.95
N ASP A 219 -4.11 6.36 -18.25
CA ASP A 219 -3.06 5.37 -18.34
C ASP A 219 -2.66 5.16 -19.80
N TYR A 220 -1.37 5.09 -20.06
CA TYR A 220 -0.76 4.67 -21.31
C TYR A 220 0.19 3.52 -21.00
N ASN A 221 -0.02 2.36 -21.61
CA ASN A 221 0.81 1.18 -21.39
C ASN A 221 1.18 0.53 -22.72
N PHE A 222 2.47 0.47 -23.02
CA PHE A 222 2.98 -0.18 -24.23
C PHE A 222 4.17 -1.07 -23.93
N ASN A 223 4.10 -2.31 -24.41
CA ASN A 223 5.20 -3.26 -24.40
C ASN A 223 5.82 -3.31 -25.79
N PHE A 224 7.07 -2.87 -25.91
CA PHE A 224 7.77 -2.93 -27.18
C PHE A 224 8.24 -4.36 -27.42
N LYS A 225 8.15 -4.81 -28.68
CA LYS A 225 8.79 -6.04 -29.11
C LYS A 225 10.31 -5.85 -29.07
N PRO A 226 11.08 -6.65 -28.30
CA PRO A 226 12.52 -6.48 -28.20
C PRO A 226 13.21 -6.54 -29.56
N TRP A 227 14.11 -5.60 -29.82
CA TRP A 227 14.96 -5.58 -31.01
C TRP A 227 16.34 -6.11 -30.63
N VAL A 228 16.42 -7.43 -30.52
CA VAL A 228 17.63 -8.11 -30.05
C VAL A 228 18.62 -8.25 -31.20
N ILE A 229 19.73 -7.52 -31.11
CA ILE A 229 20.86 -7.61 -32.04
C ILE A 229 21.88 -8.58 -31.45
N ARG A 230 22.32 -9.58 -32.22
CA ARG A 230 23.40 -10.51 -31.87
C ARG A 230 24.59 -10.30 -32.81
N PRO A 231 25.49 -9.35 -32.53
CA PRO A 231 26.52 -8.91 -33.47
C PRO A 231 27.49 -10.02 -33.88
N PHE A 232 27.79 -10.97 -32.99
CA PHE A 232 28.79 -12.01 -33.23
C PHE A 232 28.23 -13.40 -33.58
N ASN A 233 26.91 -13.52 -33.77
CA ASN A 233 26.26 -14.82 -33.99
C ASN A 233 26.80 -15.57 -35.22
N LYS A 234 27.17 -14.84 -36.28
CA LYS A 234 27.66 -15.41 -37.54
C LYS A 234 29.17 -15.61 -37.61
N LEU A 235 29.94 -15.04 -36.68
CA LEU A 235 31.41 -15.01 -36.75
C LEU A 235 32.07 -16.28 -36.20
N ILE A 236 31.33 -17.13 -35.48
CA ILE A 236 31.86 -18.33 -34.85
C ILE A 236 31.04 -19.53 -35.35
N SER A 237 31.63 -20.40 -36.17
CA SER A 237 30.94 -21.62 -36.65
C SER A 237 30.77 -22.65 -35.53
N ASP A 238 29.58 -23.23 -35.42
CA ASP A 238 29.21 -24.27 -34.43
C ASP A 238 30.10 -25.52 -34.49
N THR A 239 30.78 -25.74 -35.61
CA THR A 239 31.60 -26.95 -35.87
C THR A 239 33.05 -26.84 -35.38
N SER A 240 33.50 -25.67 -34.92
CA SER A 240 34.89 -25.44 -34.52
C SER A 240 35.15 -25.79 -33.04
N LYS A 241 36.30 -26.39 -32.71
CA LYS A 241 36.71 -26.66 -31.30
C LYS A 241 36.79 -25.38 -30.45
N ALA A 242 36.96 -24.23 -31.08
CA ALA A 242 36.95 -22.91 -30.45
C ALA A 242 35.54 -22.43 -30.05
N ALA A 243 34.46 -22.99 -30.64
CA ALA A 243 33.08 -22.66 -30.30
C ALA A 243 32.76 -22.91 -28.82
N LYS A 244 33.38 -23.94 -28.22
CA LYS A 244 33.25 -24.24 -26.78
C LYS A 244 33.75 -23.12 -25.87
N TYR A 245 34.77 -22.37 -26.31
CA TYR A 245 35.39 -21.29 -25.53
C TYR A 245 34.85 -19.90 -25.91
N LEU A 246 34.31 -19.75 -27.13
CA LEU A 246 33.80 -18.49 -27.68
C LEU A 246 32.27 -18.37 -27.58
N ASN A 247 31.59 -19.31 -26.93
CA ASN A 247 30.13 -19.32 -26.82
C ASN A 247 29.57 -18.07 -26.12
N TRP A 248 30.31 -17.54 -25.13
CA TRP A 248 29.95 -16.30 -24.46
C TRP A 248 29.90 -15.09 -25.42
N ILE A 249 30.73 -15.06 -26.47
CA ILE A 249 30.73 -13.99 -27.50
C ILE A 249 29.49 -14.11 -28.39
N LYS A 250 29.07 -15.34 -28.74
CA LYS A 250 27.84 -15.57 -29.53
C LYS A 250 26.58 -15.13 -28.79
N GLU A 251 26.56 -15.33 -27.47
CA GLU A 251 25.42 -14.99 -26.62
C GLU A 251 25.37 -13.51 -26.25
N VAL A 252 26.38 -12.69 -26.61
CA VAL A 252 26.29 -11.23 -26.50
C VAL A 252 25.11 -10.75 -27.33
N ASN A 253 24.14 -10.19 -26.63
CA ASN A 253 22.91 -9.68 -27.21
C ASN A 253 22.66 -8.28 -26.66
N PHE A 254 22.22 -7.39 -27.54
CA PHE A 254 21.94 -6.01 -27.19
C PHE A 254 20.57 -5.62 -27.70
N ASN A 255 19.76 -5.02 -26.84
CA ASN A 255 18.45 -4.50 -27.16
C ASN A 255 18.39 -3.02 -26.71
N PRO A 256 18.54 -2.07 -27.65
CA PRO A 256 18.58 -0.65 -27.32
C PRO A 256 17.21 -0.06 -27.01
N ILE A 257 16.12 -0.74 -27.38
CA ILE A 257 14.76 -0.23 -27.18
C ILE A 257 14.23 -0.63 -25.79
N PRO A 258 13.46 0.27 -25.14
CA PRO A 258 12.76 -0.08 -23.90
C PRO A 258 11.85 -1.28 -24.17
N THR A 259 11.69 -2.17 -23.20
CA THR A 259 10.78 -3.31 -23.29
C THR A 259 9.36 -2.94 -22.85
N ARG A 260 9.23 -1.99 -21.92
CA ARG A 260 7.94 -1.44 -21.49
C ARG A 260 8.03 0.06 -21.23
N LEU A 261 6.96 0.76 -21.58
CA LEU A 261 6.70 2.14 -21.25
C LEU A 261 5.28 2.23 -20.70
N SER A 262 5.18 2.61 -19.44
CA SER A 262 3.92 2.94 -18.78
C SER A 262 3.96 4.39 -18.35
N PHE A 263 2.88 5.12 -18.59
CA PHE A 263 2.68 6.48 -18.13
C PHE A 263 1.27 6.60 -17.58
N ARG A 264 1.10 7.22 -16.41
CA ARG A 264 -0.22 7.51 -15.85
C ARG A 264 -0.26 8.96 -15.41
N ALA A 265 -1.24 9.72 -15.90
CA ALA A 265 -1.63 10.98 -15.28
C ALA A 265 -2.72 10.71 -14.24
N GLU A 266 -2.55 11.25 -13.03
CA GLU A 266 -3.46 11.11 -11.89
C GLU A 266 -4.06 12.48 -11.56
N LEU A 267 -5.38 12.51 -11.41
CA LEU A 267 -6.14 13.63 -10.92
C LEU A 267 -6.89 13.17 -9.67
N ASP A 268 -6.60 13.75 -8.51
CA ASP A 268 -7.21 13.35 -7.24
C ASP A 268 -7.65 14.58 -6.48
N ARG A 269 -8.95 14.85 -6.48
CA ARG A 269 -9.53 16.07 -5.93
C ARG A 269 -10.56 15.76 -4.88
N THR A 270 -10.40 16.39 -3.73
CA THR A 270 -11.35 16.35 -2.62
C THR A 270 -11.76 17.78 -2.27
N TYR A 271 -13.05 18.00 -2.08
CA TYR A 271 -13.61 19.23 -1.55
C TYR A 271 -14.57 18.88 -0.41
N SER A 272 -14.52 19.62 0.70
CA SER A 272 -15.37 19.37 1.86
C SER A 272 -15.89 20.66 2.46
N GLU A 273 -17.13 20.63 2.92
CA GLU A 273 -17.80 21.69 3.66
C GLU A 273 -18.42 21.10 4.91
N LEU A 274 -18.19 21.71 6.07
CA LEU A 274 -18.76 21.33 7.34
C LEU A 274 -19.34 22.56 8.04
N GLN A 275 -20.62 22.51 8.36
CA GLN A 275 -21.33 23.56 9.06
C GLN A 275 -22.14 22.96 10.22
N TYR A 276 -21.79 23.39 11.42
CA TYR A 276 -22.52 23.04 12.63
C TYR A 276 -23.76 23.91 12.80
N ARG A 277 -24.79 23.30 13.37
CA ARG A 277 -26.04 23.98 13.70
C ARG A 277 -25.93 24.70 15.04
N ASN A 278 -26.53 25.87 15.13
CA ASN A 278 -26.71 26.55 16.39
C ASN A 278 -27.93 25.96 17.13
N ILE A 279 -27.68 25.01 18.04
CA ILE A 279 -28.74 24.36 18.82
C ILE A 279 -29.40 25.32 19.82
N ASP A 280 -28.68 26.32 20.34
CA ASP A 280 -29.21 27.24 21.35
C ASP A 280 -30.28 28.15 20.77
N ALA A 281 -30.10 28.58 19.52
CA ALA A 281 -31.12 29.30 18.75
C ALA A 281 -32.44 28.50 18.65
N LEU A 282 -32.32 27.18 18.42
CA LEU A 282 -33.46 26.28 18.32
C LEU A 282 -34.14 26.02 19.68
N LEU A 283 -33.38 25.99 20.77
CA LEU A 283 -33.89 25.72 22.12
C LEU A 283 -34.52 26.95 22.77
N THR A 284 -33.99 28.14 22.48
CA THR A 284 -34.44 29.41 23.07
C THR A 284 -35.48 30.14 22.23
N GLY A 285 -35.63 29.77 20.95
CA GLY A 285 -36.53 30.44 20.00
C GLY A 285 -36.02 31.82 19.56
N ILE A 286 -34.78 32.18 19.92
CA ILE A 286 -34.14 33.42 19.50
C ILE A 286 -33.43 33.14 18.16
N PRO A 287 -33.77 33.86 17.07
CA PRO A 287 -33.09 33.69 15.80
C PRO A 287 -31.61 34.03 15.97
N ALA A 288 -30.73 33.05 15.75
CA ALA A 288 -29.30 33.25 15.64
C ALA A 288 -28.77 32.42 14.48
N ASP A 289 -27.73 32.93 13.82
CA ASP A 289 -27.13 32.26 12.69
C ASP A 289 -26.44 30.95 13.11
N ASP A 290 -26.43 29.99 12.19
CA ASP A 290 -25.60 28.80 12.30
C ASP A 290 -24.11 29.17 12.33
N PHE A 291 -23.27 28.27 12.85
CA PHE A 291 -21.84 28.50 12.88
C PHE A 291 -21.26 28.68 11.48
N GLN A 292 -20.13 29.39 11.39
CA GLN A 292 -19.43 29.58 10.12
C GLN A 292 -19.03 28.22 9.51
N MET A 293 -19.21 28.12 8.21
CA MET A 293 -18.88 26.91 7.47
C MET A 293 -17.36 26.76 7.34
N ILE A 294 -16.86 25.63 7.82
CA ILE A 294 -15.49 25.18 7.65
C ILE A 294 -15.37 24.54 6.27
N LYS A 295 -14.47 25.06 5.45
CA LYS A 295 -14.21 24.54 4.11
C LYS A 295 -12.83 23.90 4.05
N GLY A 296 -12.72 22.79 3.35
CA GLY A 296 -11.47 22.06 3.11
C GLY A 296 -11.33 21.72 1.64
N ARG A 297 -10.10 21.68 1.15
CA ARG A 297 -9.80 21.25 -0.22
C ARG A 297 -8.48 20.52 -0.27
N THR A 298 -8.41 19.61 -1.22
CA THR A 298 -7.17 18.94 -1.57
C THR A 298 -7.23 18.62 -3.06
N PHE A 299 -6.60 19.44 -3.89
CA PHE A 299 -6.62 19.28 -5.35
C PHE A 299 -5.26 18.83 -5.83
N TYR A 300 -5.08 17.52 -5.98
CA TYR A 300 -3.85 16.96 -6.51
C TYR A 300 -3.93 16.74 -8.01
N PHE A 301 -2.78 16.96 -8.65
CA PHE A 301 -2.50 16.52 -10.01
C PHE A 301 -1.11 15.93 -10.02
N GLY A 302 -0.96 14.75 -10.60
CA GLY A 302 0.29 14.02 -10.61
C GLY A 302 0.48 13.20 -11.87
N TRP A 303 1.67 12.68 -12.03
CA TRP A 303 2.00 11.73 -13.08
C TRP A 303 3.01 10.72 -12.57
N GLN A 304 2.96 9.54 -13.16
CA GLN A 304 3.95 8.51 -12.94
C GLN A 304 4.36 7.90 -14.26
N TYR A 305 5.61 7.46 -14.33
CA TYR A 305 6.09 6.70 -15.46
C TYR A 305 6.92 5.51 -14.98
N ASN A 306 6.79 4.40 -15.71
CA ASN A 306 7.65 3.25 -15.59
C ASN A 306 8.29 2.96 -16.96
N LEU A 307 9.61 2.88 -16.98
CA LEU A 307 10.42 2.53 -18.12
C LEU A 307 11.22 1.28 -17.77
N GLY A 308 11.01 0.20 -18.51
CA GLY A 308 11.83 -1.00 -18.38
C GLY A 308 12.71 -1.17 -19.61
N PHE A 309 13.99 -1.44 -19.39
CA PHE A 309 14.97 -1.77 -20.42
C PHE A 309 15.56 -3.14 -20.09
N ASN A 310 15.46 -4.07 -21.04
CA ASN A 310 16.28 -5.28 -21.02
C ASN A 310 17.38 -5.05 -22.04
N PHE A 311 18.48 -4.43 -21.63
CA PHE A 311 19.61 -4.13 -22.53
C PHE A 311 20.23 -5.42 -23.06
N THR A 312 20.34 -6.44 -22.22
CA THR A 312 20.76 -7.79 -22.61
C THR A 312 19.90 -8.82 -21.85
N LYS A 313 20.05 -10.11 -22.16
CA LYS A 313 19.44 -11.20 -21.36
C LYS A 313 19.88 -11.14 -19.88
N SER A 314 21.07 -10.63 -19.60
CA SER A 314 21.67 -10.54 -18.27
C SER A 314 21.50 -9.17 -17.60
N LEU A 315 21.34 -8.08 -18.36
CA LEU A 315 21.29 -6.71 -17.86
C LEU A 315 19.89 -6.09 -18.04
N LYS A 316 19.24 -5.80 -16.92
CA LYS A 316 17.90 -5.18 -16.86
C LYS A 316 17.96 -3.89 -16.06
N LEU A 317 17.29 -2.85 -16.55
CA LEU A 317 17.15 -1.56 -15.88
C LEU A 317 15.67 -1.20 -15.82
N ASP A 318 15.15 -0.94 -14.62
CA ASP A 318 13.78 -0.47 -14.41
C ASP A 318 13.80 0.89 -13.72
N ILE A 319 13.17 1.87 -14.35
CA ILE A 319 13.04 3.25 -13.84
C ILE A 319 11.56 3.47 -13.54
N ASN A 320 11.26 3.89 -12.32
CA ASN A 320 9.95 4.34 -11.87
C ASN A 320 10.07 5.77 -11.38
N SER A 321 9.12 6.62 -11.72
CA SER A 321 9.02 7.96 -11.16
C SER A 321 7.56 8.30 -10.90
N TYR A 322 7.33 9.03 -9.82
CA TYR A 322 6.04 9.48 -9.35
C TYR A 322 6.16 10.93 -8.89
N THR A 323 5.36 11.82 -9.46
CA THR A 323 5.28 13.22 -9.06
C THR A 323 3.85 13.56 -8.70
N ARG A 324 3.64 14.24 -7.58
CA ARG A 324 2.34 14.78 -7.16
C ARG A 324 2.48 16.25 -6.84
N THR A 325 1.58 17.04 -7.39
CA THR A 325 1.49 18.48 -7.20
C THR A 325 0.18 18.84 -6.53
N LEU A 326 0.19 19.86 -5.68
CA LEU A 326 -1.00 20.43 -5.04
C LEU A 326 -1.35 21.75 -5.70
N ASN A 327 -2.62 21.86 -6.09
CA ASN A 327 -3.15 23.05 -6.73
C ASN A 327 -3.85 23.97 -5.70
N ASP A 328 -3.08 24.87 -5.10
CA ASP A 328 -3.50 25.74 -3.98
C ASP A 328 -3.78 27.21 -4.37
N HIS A 329 -3.83 27.54 -5.67
CA HIS A 329 -3.98 28.94 -6.13
C HIS A 329 -5.33 29.62 -5.83
N ILE A 330 -6.40 28.87 -5.60
CA ILE A 330 -7.74 29.43 -5.31
C ILE A 330 -7.86 29.68 -3.80
N SER A 331 -8.57 30.69 -3.29
CA SER A 331 -8.83 30.74 -1.84
C SER A 331 -9.90 29.73 -1.42
N VAL A 332 -9.69 29.01 -0.32
CA VAL A 332 -10.66 28.04 0.23
C VAL A 332 -12.01 28.69 0.54
N ASN A 333 -11.99 29.93 1.03
CA ASN A 333 -13.20 30.66 1.43
C ASN A 333 -14.12 30.97 0.23
N GLY A 334 -13.54 31.24 -0.94
CA GLY A 334 -14.27 31.52 -2.18
C GLY A 334 -14.73 30.28 -2.96
N MET A 335 -14.46 29.06 -2.47
CA MET A 335 -14.85 27.84 -3.16
C MET A 335 -16.34 27.52 -3.00
N ASN A 336 -16.84 26.81 -4.01
CA ASN A 336 -18.19 26.26 -4.09
C ASN A 336 -18.17 24.86 -4.73
N ASN A 337 -19.34 24.22 -4.83
CA ASN A 337 -19.52 22.88 -5.38
C ASN A 337 -19.01 22.68 -6.82
N ARG A 338 -18.76 23.76 -7.58
CA ARG A 338 -18.22 23.69 -8.97
C ARG A 338 -16.70 23.83 -9.01
N SER A 339 -16.10 24.27 -7.91
CA SER A 339 -14.66 24.55 -7.83
C SER A 339 -13.80 23.29 -8.01
N ILE A 340 -14.34 22.11 -7.72
CA ILE A 340 -13.64 20.83 -7.94
C ILE A 340 -13.23 20.63 -9.40
N PHE A 341 -14.02 21.13 -10.35
CA PHE A 341 -13.78 20.98 -11.79
C PHE A 341 -12.93 22.11 -12.40
N ARG A 342 -12.53 23.11 -11.61
CA ARG A 342 -11.76 24.24 -12.12
C ARG A 342 -10.28 23.89 -12.29
N ASP A 343 -9.69 24.20 -13.44
CA ASP A 343 -8.26 24.00 -13.71
C ASP A 343 -7.77 22.55 -13.47
N LEU A 344 -8.50 21.55 -13.98
CA LEU A 344 -8.25 20.12 -13.71
C LEU A 344 -6.80 19.69 -13.90
N PHE A 345 -6.20 20.03 -15.04
CA PHE A 345 -4.87 19.57 -15.46
C PHE A 345 -3.73 20.53 -15.11
N ARG A 346 -3.99 21.55 -14.28
CA ARG A 346 -2.95 22.49 -13.87
C ARG A 346 -1.97 21.80 -12.92
N ALA A 347 -0.70 21.70 -13.32
CA ALA A 347 0.38 21.36 -12.42
C ALA A 347 0.56 22.48 -11.39
N GLY A 348 0.36 22.14 -10.12
CA GLY A 348 0.52 23.06 -9.00
C GLY A 348 1.93 23.02 -8.42
N ARG A 349 2.05 23.35 -7.14
CA ARG A 349 3.30 23.22 -6.39
C ARG A 349 3.61 21.74 -6.14
N PRO A 350 4.83 21.22 -6.40
CA PRO A 350 5.19 19.86 -6.04
C PRO A 350 5.02 19.64 -4.54
N VAL A 351 4.40 18.53 -4.15
CA VAL A 351 4.27 18.11 -2.74
C VAL A 351 4.97 16.78 -2.47
N LEU A 352 5.09 15.94 -3.48
CA LEU A 352 5.75 14.66 -3.41
C LEU A 352 6.42 14.37 -4.74
N TYR A 353 7.66 13.94 -4.68
CA TYR A 353 8.39 13.40 -5.83
C TYR A 353 9.15 12.16 -5.37
N ASN A 354 9.04 11.09 -6.15
CA ASN A 354 9.76 9.86 -5.93
C ASN A 354 10.29 9.36 -7.26
N HIS A 355 11.54 8.91 -7.31
CA HIS A 355 11.96 8.01 -8.37
C HIS A 355 12.77 6.86 -7.81
N LYS A 356 12.65 5.73 -8.47
CA LYS A 356 13.33 4.49 -8.13
C LYS A 356 13.92 3.89 -9.39
N VAL A 357 15.21 3.60 -9.34
CA VAL A 357 15.93 2.95 -10.43
C VAL A 357 16.50 1.65 -9.90
N GLN A 358 16.33 0.58 -10.67
CA GLN A 358 16.83 -0.75 -10.33
C GLN A 358 17.59 -1.32 -11.51
N LEU A 359 18.87 -1.61 -11.31
CA LEU A 359 19.76 -2.23 -12.26
C LEU A 359 20.05 -3.65 -11.77
N ASN A 360 19.69 -4.67 -12.54
CA ASN A 360 19.99 -6.07 -12.23
C ASN A 360 20.90 -6.64 -13.30
N TYR A 361 22.00 -7.26 -12.88
CA TYR A 361 22.98 -7.88 -13.75
C TYR A 361 23.30 -9.31 -13.32
N LYS A 362 22.81 -10.29 -14.10
CA LYS A 362 23.18 -11.70 -13.95
C LYS A 362 24.52 -11.96 -14.66
N LEU A 363 25.55 -12.33 -13.93
CA LEU A 363 26.86 -12.64 -14.52
C LEU A 363 26.75 -13.89 -15.41
N PRO A 364 27.20 -13.83 -16.68
CA PRO A 364 26.97 -14.90 -17.67
C PRO A 364 27.97 -16.07 -17.52
N PHE A 365 28.27 -16.50 -16.28
CA PHE A 365 29.20 -17.60 -16.01
C PHE A 365 28.75 -18.93 -16.63
N GLU A 366 27.44 -19.11 -16.84
CA GLU A 366 26.85 -20.24 -17.57
C GLU A 366 27.36 -20.41 -19.01
N HIS A 367 27.90 -19.35 -19.63
CA HIS A 367 28.45 -19.40 -20.98
C HIS A 367 29.97 -19.70 -21.00
N PHE A 368 30.62 -19.76 -19.84
CA PHE A 368 32.04 -20.11 -19.73
C PHE A 368 32.19 -21.60 -19.37
N PRO A 369 32.94 -22.40 -20.16
CA PRO A 369 33.00 -23.87 -20.03
C PRO A 369 33.60 -24.40 -18.72
N TYR A 370 34.21 -23.54 -17.91
CA TYR A 370 34.80 -23.87 -16.61
C TYR A 370 34.24 -23.03 -15.45
N LEU A 371 33.15 -22.28 -15.65
CA LEU A 371 32.53 -21.46 -14.60
C LEU A 371 31.00 -21.63 -14.53
N ASP A 372 30.42 -22.54 -15.32
CA ASP A 372 28.98 -22.81 -15.37
C ASP A 372 28.39 -23.41 -14.09
N PHE A 373 29.23 -23.77 -13.12
CA PHE A 373 28.84 -24.14 -11.77
C PHE A 373 28.57 -22.92 -10.85
N ILE A 374 28.89 -21.70 -11.30
CA ILE A 374 28.68 -20.45 -10.57
C ILE A 374 27.44 -19.75 -11.14
N ASN A 375 26.48 -19.44 -10.29
CA ASN A 375 25.40 -18.49 -10.58
C ASN A 375 25.62 -17.24 -9.72
N ALA A 376 25.77 -16.08 -10.34
CA ALA A 376 25.97 -14.84 -9.62
C ALA A 376 25.13 -13.71 -10.22
N GLU A 377 24.49 -12.93 -9.35
CA GLU A 377 23.64 -11.82 -9.71
C GLU A 377 23.95 -10.62 -8.82
N VAL A 378 24.11 -9.45 -9.46
CA VAL A 378 24.33 -8.17 -8.79
C VAL A 378 23.17 -7.24 -9.13
N GLY A 379 22.43 -6.83 -8.11
CA GLY A 379 21.40 -5.81 -8.16
C GLY A 379 21.88 -4.52 -7.51
N TYR A 380 21.67 -3.39 -8.18
CA TYR A 380 21.87 -2.07 -7.62
C TYR A 380 20.58 -1.26 -7.80
N GLY A 381 19.95 -0.92 -6.68
CA GLY A 381 18.77 -0.07 -6.65
C GLY A 381 19.04 1.23 -5.94
N PHE A 382 18.47 2.32 -6.41
CA PHE A 382 18.39 3.56 -5.64
C PHE A 382 17.00 4.17 -5.74
N GLN A 383 16.65 4.94 -4.72
CA GLN A 383 15.40 5.64 -4.60
C GLN A 383 15.65 7.03 -4.03
N TYR A 384 15.16 8.04 -4.71
CA TYR A 384 15.13 9.40 -4.20
C TYR A 384 13.68 9.78 -3.89
N ASN A 385 13.46 10.29 -2.69
CA ASN A 385 12.18 10.83 -2.24
C ASN A 385 12.37 12.30 -1.93
N TRP A 386 11.44 13.13 -2.35
CA TRP A 386 11.34 14.52 -1.94
C TRP A 386 9.90 14.78 -1.50
N SER A 387 9.73 15.41 -0.34
CA SER A 387 8.43 15.81 0.17
C SER A 387 8.45 17.27 0.60
N ALA A 388 7.40 17.98 0.18
CA ALA A 388 7.25 19.38 0.56
C ALA A 388 6.87 19.48 2.04
N ARG A 389 7.41 20.50 2.71
CA ARG A 389 6.96 20.87 4.05
C ARG A 389 5.67 21.69 3.98
N SER A 390 4.92 21.69 5.07
CA SER A 390 3.74 22.53 5.24
C SER A 390 4.11 24.02 5.16
N THR A 391 3.29 24.81 4.47
CA THR A 391 3.50 26.26 4.26
C THR A 391 2.93 27.13 5.38
N VAL A 392 2.52 26.54 6.51
CA VAL A 392 1.89 27.27 7.63
C VAL A 392 2.85 28.28 8.27
N LEU A 393 4.14 27.94 8.37
CA LEU A 393 5.20 28.85 8.80
C LEU A 393 5.70 29.66 7.60
N SER A 394 4.94 30.67 7.17
CA SER A 394 5.27 31.47 5.98
C SER A 394 6.41 32.50 6.19
N GLN A 395 6.73 32.85 7.44
CA GLN A 395 7.72 33.89 7.75
C GLN A 395 9.17 33.41 7.67
N GLN A 396 9.42 32.10 7.75
CA GLN A 396 10.74 31.50 7.55
C GLN A 396 10.59 30.20 6.77
N ASP A 397 11.24 30.11 5.60
CA ASP A 397 11.26 28.88 4.83
C ASP A 397 12.18 27.86 5.52
N LEU A 398 11.58 26.87 6.17
CA LEU A 398 12.30 25.80 6.84
C LEU A 398 12.80 24.73 5.85
N GLY A 399 12.54 24.89 4.56
CA GLY A 399 12.88 23.94 3.50
C GLY A 399 12.10 22.63 3.56
N ASN A 400 12.36 21.81 2.54
CA ASN A 400 11.69 20.55 2.25
C ASN A 400 12.58 19.36 2.61
N LEU A 401 11.99 18.17 2.69
CA LEU A 401 12.72 16.95 3.03
C LEU A 401 13.11 16.19 1.77
N ALA A 402 14.39 15.87 1.63
CA ALA A 402 14.87 14.95 0.62
C ALA A 402 15.51 13.73 1.27
N GLN A 403 15.24 12.56 0.71
CA GLN A 403 15.78 11.31 1.18
C GLN A 403 16.37 10.55 0.00
N ASN A 404 17.55 9.99 0.18
CA ASN A 404 18.13 9.04 -0.74
C ASN A 404 18.22 7.69 -0.05
N ASN A 405 17.88 6.62 -0.76
CA ASN A 405 18.10 5.25 -0.33
C ASN A 405 18.80 4.51 -1.46
N ASN A 406 19.80 3.70 -1.14
CA ASN A 406 20.45 2.80 -2.06
C ASN A 406 20.43 1.37 -1.50
N ASN A 407 20.44 0.40 -2.40
CA ASN A 407 20.48 -1.00 -2.05
C ASN A 407 21.33 -1.75 -3.07
N THR A 408 22.46 -2.27 -2.62
CA THR A 408 23.34 -3.13 -3.40
C THR A 408 23.17 -4.56 -2.90
N MET A 409 22.67 -5.44 -3.75
CA MET A 409 22.51 -6.85 -3.46
C MET A 409 23.40 -7.64 -4.40
N ALA A 410 24.30 -8.46 -3.88
CA ALA A 410 25.09 -9.39 -4.67
C ALA A 410 24.87 -10.80 -4.11
N THR A 411 24.39 -11.70 -4.96
CA THR A 411 24.19 -13.11 -4.60
C THR A 411 25.06 -13.97 -5.49
N ALA A 412 25.68 -14.98 -4.91
CA ALA A 412 26.48 -15.97 -5.60
C ALA A 412 26.14 -17.35 -5.05
N SER A 413 26.01 -18.31 -5.95
CA SER A 413 25.61 -19.68 -5.68
C SER A 413 26.56 -20.57 -6.45
N VAL A 414 27.18 -21.52 -5.75
CA VAL A 414 28.16 -22.45 -6.31
C VAL A 414 27.63 -23.87 -6.17
N ASN A 415 27.35 -24.51 -7.30
CA ASN A 415 26.97 -25.92 -7.35
C ASN A 415 28.24 -26.78 -7.35
N ILE A 416 28.52 -27.40 -6.21
CA ILE A 416 29.77 -28.11 -5.96
C ILE A 416 29.88 -29.44 -6.75
N PRO A 417 28.81 -30.25 -6.89
CA PRO A 417 28.81 -31.38 -7.80
C PRO A 417 29.19 -31.00 -9.24
N ASN A 418 28.62 -29.90 -9.76
CA ASN A 418 28.97 -29.41 -11.08
C ASN A 418 30.43 -28.96 -11.17
N LEU A 419 30.99 -28.31 -10.14
CA LEU A 419 32.41 -27.96 -10.06
C LEU A 419 33.30 -29.21 -10.14
N PHE A 420 33.08 -30.22 -9.30
CA PHE A 420 33.90 -31.43 -9.29
C PHE A 420 33.78 -32.23 -10.58
N SER A 421 32.59 -32.26 -11.19
CA SER A 421 32.36 -32.91 -12.49
C SER A 421 33.19 -32.31 -13.63
N LYS A 422 33.86 -31.16 -13.47
CA LYS A 422 34.78 -30.59 -14.49
C LYS A 422 36.15 -31.25 -14.50
N PHE A 423 36.55 -31.88 -13.41
CA PHE A 423 37.86 -32.51 -13.29
C PHE A 423 37.77 -33.99 -13.69
N LYS A 424 38.60 -34.42 -14.65
CA LYS A 424 38.60 -35.80 -15.18
C LYS A 424 38.75 -36.89 -14.11
N TYR A 425 39.46 -36.59 -13.04
CA TYR A 425 39.64 -37.51 -11.91
C TYR A 425 38.31 -37.78 -11.18
N PHE A 426 37.57 -36.73 -10.85
CA PHE A 426 36.27 -36.82 -10.19
C PHE A 426 35.18 -37.35 -11.12
N GLN A 427 35.22 -37.04 -12.43
CA GLN A 427 34.35 -37.70 -13.43
C GLN A 427 34.52 -39.22 -13.44
N LYS A 428 35.75 -39.73 -13.37
CA LYS A 428 36.01 -41.18 -13.30
C LYS A 428 35.47 -41.77 -11.99
N LEU A 429 35.68 -41.10 -10.87
CA LEU A 429 35.15 -41.52 -9.57
C LEU A 429 33.62 -41.59 -9.59
N GLU A 430 32.97 -40.56 -10.14
CA GLU A 430 31.52 -40.47 -10.24
C GLU A 430 30.95 -41.51 -11.20
N ASN A 431 31.55 -41.73 -12.36
CA ASN A 431 31.17 -42.80 -13.29
C ASN A 431 31.29 -44.19 -12.65
N THR A 432 32.38 -44.47 -11.94
CA THR A 432 32.55 -45.74 -11.21
C THR A 432 31.47 -45.92 -10.14
N MET A 433 31.10 -44.85 -9.44
CA MET A 433 30.05 -44.88 -8.42
C MET A 433 28.64 -44.97 -9.01
N GLN A 434 28.38 -44.36 -10.16
CA GLN A 434 27.12 -44.52 -10.91
C GLN A 434 26.97 -45.96 -11.41
N GLN A 435 28.02 -46.55 -11.99
CA GLN A 435 28.04 -47.95 -12.39
C GLN A 435 27.82 -48.87 -11.19
N ARG A 436 28.44 -48.56 -10.05
CA ARG A 436 28.22 -49.30 -8.80
C ARG A 436 26.78 -49.18 -8.29
N ARG A 437 26.15 -47.99 -8.35
CA ARG A 437 24.74 -47.80 -7.99
C ARG A 437 23.82 -48.60 -8.91
N ALA A 438 24.05 -48.55 -10.22
CA ALA A 438 23.31 -49.34 -11.19
C ALA A 438 23.48 -50.86 -10.97
N GLU A 439 24.68 -51.32 -10.60
CA GLU A 439 24.91 -52.72 -10.20
C GLU A 439 24.11 -53.09 -8.93
N ILE A 440 24.07 -52.20 -7.92
CA ILE A 440 23.30 -52.43 -6.69
C ILE A 440 21.80 -52.44 -6.96
N GLU A 441 21.28 -51.48 -7.72
CA GLU A 441 19.86 -51.41 -8.09
C GLU A 441 19.44 -52.59 -8.96
N ALA A 442 20.29 -53.04 -9.89
CA ALA A 442 20.04 -54.25 -10.67
C ALA A 442 20.03 -55.50 -9.78
N MET A 443 20.94 -55.59 -8.80
CA MET A 443 20.94 -56.68 -7.82
C MET A 443 19.70 -56.63 -6.92
N GLU A 444 19.31 -55.47 -6.42
CA GLU A 444 18.14 -55.29 -5.57
C GLU A 444 16.85 -55.63 -6.32
N ASN A 445 16.70 -55.17 -7.57
CA ASN A 445 15.58 -55.54 -8.43
C ASN A 445 15.57 -57.05 -8.76
N SER A 446 16.72 -57.66 -9.03
CA SER A 446 16.81 -59.10 -9.28
C SER A 446 16.50 -59.92 -8.03
N ASN A 447 16.91 -59.45 -6.85
CA ASN A 447 16.63 -60.09 -5.57
C ASN A 447 15.17 -59.89 -5.15
N ALA A 448 14.55 -58.74 -5.43
CA ALA A 448 13.12 -58.50 -5.23
C ALA A 448 12.25 -59.37 -6.16
N GLN A 449 12.69 -59.58 -7.41
CA GLN A 449 12.06 -60.50 -8.35
C GLN A 449 12.31 -61.98 -7.99
N ALA A 450 13.44 -62.32 -7.36
CA ALA A 450 13.71 -63.65 -6.83
C ALA A 450 12.97 -63.93 -5.52
N ALA A 451 12.75 -62.93 -4.67
CA ALA A 451 11.98 -63.07 -3.42
C ALA A 451 10.47 -63.34 -3.67
N THR A 452 9.93 -62.89 -4.81
CA THR A 452 8.56 -63.21 -5.26
C THR A 452 8.43 -64.61 -5.86
N ARG A 453 9.52 -65.24 -6.31
CA ARG A 453 9.57 -66.63 -6.79
C ARG A 453 10.30 -67.48 -5.75
N LYS A 454 9.58 -68.01 -4.75
CA LYS A 454 10.11 -68.90 -3.68
C LYS A 454 10.96 -70.06 -4.26
N ASN A 455 12.26 -69.82 -4.44
CA ASN A 455 13.40 -70.75 -4.46
C ASN A 455 14.56 -70.20 -5.31
N LYS A 456 15.55 -69.57 -4.67
CA LYS A 456 16.99 -69.91 -4.78
C LYS A 456 17.88 -68.94 -4.00
N GLU A 457 19.01 -69.48 -3.56
CA GLU A 457 20.08 -68.84 -2.80
C GLU A 457 20.58 -67.53 -3.43
N ASN A 458 20.78 -66.54 -2.56
CA ASN A 458 21.39 -65.26 -2.87
C ASN A 458 22.84 -65.45 -3.35
N LYS A 459 23.08 -65.45 -4.66
CA LYS A 459 24.44 -65.32 -5.20
C LYS A 459 24.94 -63.90 -4.94
N ILE A 460 25.81 -63.75 -3.94
CA ILE A 460 26.56 -62.51 -3.71
C ILE A 460 27.58 -62.37 -4.83
N THR A 461 27.21 -61.71 -5.93
CA THR A 461 28.17 -61.24 -6.91
C THR A 461 28.94 -60.07 -6.32
N THR A 462 30.26 -60.21 -6.26
CA THR A 462 31.14 -59.13 -5.80
C THR A 462 30.99 -57.93 -6.73
N LEU A 463 30.63 -56.77 -6.16
CA LEU A 463 30.64 -55.49 -6.87
C LEU A 463 31.97 -55.33 -7.61
N LYS A 464 31.92 -55.26 -8.95
CA LYS A 464 33.11 -55.23 -9.81
C LYS A 464 33.77 -53.86 -9.78
N ASN A 465 32.96 -52.82 -9.59
CA ASN A 465 33.39 -51.43 -9.52
C ASN A 465 33.55 -50.98 -8.07
N ARG A 466 34.77 -51.07 -7.52
CA ARG A 466 35.12 -50.64 -6.16
C ARG A 466 36.17 -49.52 -6.21
N LEU A 467 35.92 -48.46 -5.45
CA LEU A 467 36.92 -47.42 -5.18
C LEU A 467 37.96 -47.93 -4.18
N THR A 468 39.21 -47.47 -4.29
CA THR A 468 40.21 -47.70 -3.23
C THR A 468 39.77 -46.97 -1.95
N PRO A 469 40.24 -47.38 -0.75
CA PRO A 469 39.82 -46.75 0.51
C PRO A 469 40.00 -45.22 0.52
N LEU A 470 41.12 -44.73 -0.02
CA LEU A 470 41.41 -43.30 -0.13
C LEU A 470 40.48 -42.60 -1.15
N GLN A 471 40.17 -43.25 -2.27
CA GLN A 471 39.21 -42.75 -3.26
C GLN A 471 37.78 -42.70 -2.72
N ALA A 472 37.40 -43.67 -1.88
CA ALA A 472 36.09 -43.70 -1.24
C ALA A 472 35.91 -42.56 -0.23
N VAL A 473 36.94 -42.27 0.58
CA VAL A 473 36.96 -41.11 1.49
C VAL A 473 36.87 -39.80 0.70
N LEU A 474 37.69 -39.66 -0.35
CA LEU A 474 37.70 -38.45 -1.18
C LEU A 474 36.38 -38.24 -1.92
N TYR A 475 35.77 -39.31 -2.44
CA TYR A 475 34.43 -39.25 -3.03
C TYR A 475 33.36 -38.89 -1.99
N GLY A 476 33.43 -39.43 -0.77
CA GLY A 476 32.51 -39.07 0.32
C GLY A 476 32.60 -37.59 0.70
N LEU A 477 33.81 -37.04 0.81
CA LEU A 477 34.02 -35.62 1.12
C LEU A 477 33.54 -34.69 -0.01
N THR A 478 33.80 -35.06 -1.27
CA THR A 478 33.41 -34.21 -2.42
C THR A 478 31.95 -34.34 -2.81
N SER A 479 31.33 -35.52 -2.65
CA SER A 479 29.91 -35.75 -2.95
C SER A 479 28.96 -35.27 -1.84
N SER A 480 29.47 -35.06 -0.63
CA SER A 480 28.71 -34.56 0.50
C SER A 480 28.46 -33.05 0.41
N LEU A 481 29.42 -32.27 -0.06
CA LEU A 481 29.24 -30.83 -0.25
C LEU A 481 28.35 -30.58 -1.50
N LYS A 482 27.15 -30.02 -1.29
CA LYS A 482 26.16 -29.82 -2.38
C LYS A 482 26.21 -28.42 -2.96
N GLN A 483 26.09 -27.42 -2.10
CA GLN A 483 25.92 -26.04 -2.53
C GLN A 483 26.55 -25.09 -1.52
N VAL A 484 27.16 -24.03 -2.04
CA VAL A 484 27.64 -22.90 -1.25
C VAL A 484 26.94 -21.66 -1.77
N ASP A 485 26.18 -21.00 -0.91
CA ASP A 485 25.51 -19.74 -1.23
C ASP A 485 26.15 -18.61 -0.44
N PHE A 486 26.26 -17.46 -1.09
CA PHE A 486 26.79 -16.23 -0.56
C PHE A 486 25.86 -15.09 -0.95
N SER A 487 25.49 -14.27 0.01
CA SER A 487 24.65 -13.10 -0.21
C SER A 487 25.24 -11.91 0.54
N TYR A 488 25.46 -10.83 -0.19
CA TYR A 488 25.85 -9.52 0.31
C TYR A 488 24.71 -8.56 0.06
N ASN A 489 24.19 -7.93 1.11
CA ASN A 489 23.19 -6.88 1.00
C ASN A 489 23.66 -5.64 1.75
N GLU A 490 23.83 -4.54 1.03
CA GLU A 490 24.19 -3.24 1.57
C GLU A 490 23.07 -2.24 1.27
N THR A 491 22.39 -1.81 2.33
CA THR A 491 21.37 -0.77 2.27
C THR A 491 21.91 0.48 2.94
N SER A 492 21.94 1.60 2.22
CA SER A 492 22.32 2.89 2.80
C SER A 492 21.26 3.93 2.53
N GLY A 493 21.02 4.84 3.46
CA GLY A 493 20.08 5.92 3.26
C GLY A 493 20.52 7.21 3.92
N ILE A 494 20.24 8.34 3.26
CA ILE A 494 20.43 9.68 3.78
C ILE A 494 19.08 10.38 3.84
N SER A 495 18.78 11.02 4.96
CA SER A 495 17.67 11.94 5.14
C SER A 495 18.23 13.35 5.33
N LEU A 496 17.93 14.22 4.38
CA LEU A 496 18.41 15.60 4.31
C LEU A 496 17.21 16.56 4.37
N PRO A 497 16.88 17.10 5.56
CA PRO A 497 15.84 18.10 5.71
C PRO A 497 16.28 19.47 5.18
N GLY A 498 15.39 20.46 5.10
CA GLY A 498 15.78 21.85 4.89
C GLY A 498 16.12 22.27 3.46
N ILE A 499 15.84 21.46 2.43
CA ILE A 499 16.13 21.82 1.03
C ILE A 499 15.14 22.88 0.52
N LEU A 500 15.65 24.02 0.05
CA LEU A 500 14.81 25.14 -0.40
C LEU A 500 14.19 24.91 -1.79
N SER A 501 14.80 24.09 -2.63
CA SER A 501 14.31 23.86 -4.00
C SER A 501 13.20 22.83 -4.10
N SER A 502 12.33 23.05 -5.09
CA SER A 502 11.29 22.11 -5.52
C SER A 502 11.77 21.26 -6.69
N PRO A 503 11.42 19.96 -6.77
CA PRO A 503 11.89 19.08 -7.83
C PRO A 503 11.22 19.42 -9.17
N ASN A 504 11.99 19.32 -10.24
CA ASN A 504 11.48 19.30 -11.62
C ASN A 504 10.99 17.89 -12.00
N PHE A 505 10.60 17.70 -13.26
CA PHE A 505 10.12 16.41 -13.79
C PHE A 505 11.13 15.24 -13.61
N TYR A 506 12.43 15.54 -13.54
CA TYR A 506 13.51 14.57 -13.35
C TYR A 506 14.07 14.59 -11.91
N GLY A 507 13.47 15.36 -11.01
CA GLY A 507 13.84 15.43 -9.60
C GLY A 507 14.90 16.48 -9.23
N TYR A 508 15.49 17.15 -10.21
CA TYR A 508 16.46 18.21 -9.94
C TYR A 508 15.77 19.48 -9.46
N GLY A 509 16.37 20.16 -8.48
CA GLY A 509 15.79 21.36 -7.86
C GLY A 509 15.65 22.53 -8.83
N GLN A 510 14.45 23.10 -8.92
CA GLN A 510 14.16 24.35 -9.63
C GLN A 510 14.52 25.57 -8.76
N GLY A 511 14.95 26.66 -9.38
CA GLY A 511 15.27 27.92 -8.70
C GLY A 511 16.69 27.94 -8.15
N VAL A 512 16.83 27.81 -6.83
CA VAL A 512 18.10 27.98 -6.08
C VAL A 512 19.10 26.84 -6.38
N GLY A 513 18.68 25.78 -7.07
CA GLY A 513 19.44 24.55 -7.33
C GLY A 513 19.06 23.43 -6.35
N GLY A 514 19.41 22.18 -6.66
CA GLY A 514 19.00 21.02 -5.87
C GLY A 514 20.17 20.16 -5.39
N PRO A 515 19.87 19.06 -4.67
CA PRO A 515 20.89 18.07 -4.33
C PRO A 515 21.68 17.64 -5.57
N THR A 516 22.93 17.27 -5.36
CA THR A 516 23.84 16.89 -6.46
C THR A 516 23.24 15.74 -7.29
N TYR A 517 23.60 15.65 -8.58
CA TYR A 517 23.17 14.53 -9.41
C TYR A 517 23.54 13.17 -8.82
N GLY A 518 24.70 13.08 -8.15
CA GLY A 518 25.07 11.89 -7.39
C GLY A 518 24.04 11.54 -6.31
N PHE A 519 23.56 12.52 -5.54
CA PHE A 519 22.54 12.31 -4.52
C PHE A 519 21.18 11.90 -5.13
N LEU A 520 20.84 12.36 -6.32
CA LEU A 520 19.65 11.85 -7.03
C LEU A 520 19.86 10.39 -7.46
N LEU A 521 21.07 10.02 -7.87
CA LEU A 521 21.44 8.70 -8.39
C LEU A 521 21.86 7.67 -7.33
N GLY A 522 21.66 7.92 -6.03
CA GLY A 522 21.98 6.94 -4.98
C GLY A 522 23.32 7.11 -4.27
N SER A 523 24.08 8.17 -4.58
CA SER A 523 25.36 8.46 -3.91
C SER A 523 25.16 8.82 -2.45
N GLN A 524 25.96 8.19 -1.58
CA GLN A 524 25.99 8.45 -0.15
C GLN A 524 27.12 9.40 0.26
N ALA A 525 27.69 10.13 -0.70
CA ALA A 525 28.72 11.12 -0.40
C ALA A 525 28.13 12.25 0.46
N ASP A 526 28.92 12.74 1.41
CA ASP A 526 28.49 13.86 2.25
C ASP A 526 28.36 15.13 1.40
N ILE A 527 27.12 15.57 1.18
CA ILE A 527 26.80 16.78 0.42
C ILE A 527 26.51 17.98 1.33
N ARG A 528 26.51 17.84 2.66
CA ARG A 528 26.08 18.90 3.59
C ARG A 528 26.86 20.19 3.38
N ARG A 529 28.19 20.09 3.33
CA ARG A 529 29.08 21.24 3.10
C ARG A 529 28.77 21.97 1.79
N VAL A 530 28.63 21.22 0.70
CA VAL A 530 28.33 21.78 -0.63
C VAL A 530 26.95 22.45 -0.64
N MET A 531 25.96 21.87 0.04
CA MET A 531 24.61 22.44 0.13
C MET A 531 24.62 23.77 0.90
N ILE A 532 25.41 23.88 1.98
CA ILE A 532 25.55 25.11 2.77
C ILE A 532 26.29 26.19 1.96
N GLU A 533 27.44 25.85 1.37
CA GLU A 533 28.26 26.77 0.57
C GLU A 533 27.50 27.33 -0.64
N ARG A 534 26.58 26.54 -1.21
CA ARG A 534 25.74 26.95 -2.36
C ARG A 534 24.38 27.53 -1.97
N GLY A 535 24.04 27.60 -0.68
CA GLY A 535 22.76 28.13 -0.21
C GLY A 535 21.54 27.29 -0.60
N TRP A 536 21.71 25.97 -0.76
CA TRP A 536 20.64 25.03 -1.13
C TRP A 536 19.79 24.55 0.06
N VAL A 537 20.25 24.81 1.29
CA VAL A 537 19.59 24.46 2.55
C VAL A 537 19.21 25.72 3.32
N THR A 538 18.09 25.68 4.06
CA THR A 538 17.65 26.77 4.93
C THR A 538 18.68 27.10 6.01
N SER A 539 18.89 28.39 6.28
CA SER A 539 19.70 28.85 7.40
C SER A 539 18.89 29.11 8.69
N SER A 540 17.59 28.77 8.69
CA SER A 540 16.70 28.99 9.84
C SER A 540 17.09 28.12 11.04
N ASP A 541 17.10 28.73 12.23
CA ASP A 541 17.33 28.04 13.50
C ASP A 541 16.10 27.29 14.02
N LEU A 542 14.94 27.49 13.40
CA LEU A 542 13.70 26.77 13.71
C LEU A 542 13.67 25.36 13.08
N MET A 543 14.65 24.99 12.25
CA MET A 543 14.76 23.64 11.71
C MET A 543 15.29 22.67 12.78
N THR A 544 14.39 21.88 13.37
CA THR A 544 14.73 20.89 14.41
C THR A 544 15.06 19.50 13.87
N GLU A 545 14.78 19.23 12.59
CA GLU A 545 15.06 17.94 11.97
C GLU A 545 16.56 17.73 11.74
N SER A 546 17.05 16.56 12.15
CA SER A 546 18.45 16.17 11.98
C SER A 546 18.72 15.65 10.57
N TYR A 547 19.94 15.87 10.09
CA TYR A 547 20.51 15.04 9.03
C TYR A 547 20.72 13.63 9.58
N VAL A 548 20.27 12.62 8.84
CA VAL A 548 20.46 11.21 9.23
C VAL A 548 21.11 10.46 8.08
N GLN A 549 22.11 9.64 8.38
CA GLN A 549 22.73 8.72 7.45
C GLN A 549 22.78 7.33 8.08
N MET A 550 22.18 6.37 7.41
CA MET A 550 22.12 4.98 7.85
C MET A 550 22.84 4.10 6.84
N GLN A 551 23.55 3.09 7.32
CA GLN A 551 24.19 2.07 6.48
C GLN A 551 24.06 0.73 7.17
N THR A 552 23.50 -0.26 6.49
CA THR A 552 23.40 -1.65 6.96
C THR A 552 24.04 -2.55 5.93
N LYS A 553 25.02 -3.34 6.36
CA LYS A 553 25.69 -4.38 5.57
C LYS A 553 25.39 -5.72 6.20
N ALA A 554 24.77 -6.61 5.45
CA ALA A 554 24.51 -7.98 5.84
C ALA A 554 25.23 -8.90 4.86
N ILE A 555 26.14 -9.72 5.39
CA ILE A 555 26.80 -10.78 4.66
C ILE A 555 26.28 -12.10 5.23
N THR A 556 25.63 -12.89 4.41
CA THR A 556 25.19 -14.23 4.78
C THR A 556 25.82 -15.25 3.85
N GLY A 557 26.19 -16.38 4.42
CA GLY A 557 26.67 -17.53 3.66
C GLY A 557 26.04 -18.80 4.20
N SER A 558 25.70 -19.74 3.33
CA SER A 558 25.21 -21.05 3.72
C SER A 558 25.95 -22.14 2.98
N ILE A 559 26.38 -23.16 3.71
CA ILE A 559 27.06 -24.33 3.18
C ILE A 559 26.19 -25.55 3.44
N GLN A 560 25.73 -26.20 2.38
CA GLN A 560 24.93 -27.41 2.47
C GLN A 560 25.81 -28.65 2.32
N ILE A 561 25.84 -29.48 3.37
CA ILE A 561 26.59 -30.73 3.44
C ILE A 561 25.61 -31.88 3.67
N GLN A 562 25.66 -32.90 2.81
CA GLN A 562 24.86 -34.11 2.89
C GLN A 562 25.78 -35.35 2.88
N PRO A 563 26.36 -35.74 4.03
CA PRO A 563 27.30 -36.85 4.11
C PRO A 563 26.64 -38.22 3.85
N MET A 564 25.34 -38.36 4.13
CA MET A 564 24.52 -39.54 3.83
C MET A 564 23.12 -39.09 3.40
N ASN A 565 22.37 -39.94 2.70
CA ASN A 565 21.09 -39.55 2.09
C ASN A 565 20.10 -38.95 3.10
N ASP A 566 20.11 -39.46 4.34
CA ASP A 566 19.16 -39.08 5.40
C ASP A 566 19.66 -37.96 6.32
N LEU A 567 20.90 -37.48 6.15
CA LEU A 567 21.48 -36.41 6.97
C LEU A 567 21.85 -35.21 6.10
N LYS A 568 21.16 -34.09 6.32
CA LYS A 568 21.48 -32.79 5.74
C LYS A 568 21.92 -31.83 6.84
N ILE A 569 23.08 -31.22 6.68
CA ILE A 569 23.69 -30.24 7.58
C ILE A 569 23.81 -28.93 6.80
N ASP A 570 23.13 -27.89 7.29
CA ASP A 570 23.24 -26.54 6.74
C ASP A 570 24.04 -25.67 7.73
N LEU A 571 25.26 -25.27 7.33
CA LEU A 571 26.10 -24.37 8.12
C LEU A 571 25.86 -22.94 7.65
N ASN A 572 25.39 -22.08 8.55
CA ASN A 572 25.11 -20.68 8.23
C ASN A 572 26.14 -19.76 8.87
N PHE A 573 26.68 -18.83 8.09
CA PHE A 573 27.52 -17.73 8.51
C PHE A 573 26.75 -16.42 8.30
N LEU A 574 26.83 -15.52 9.28
CA LEU A 574 26.26 -14.20 9.19
C LEU A 574 27.25 -13.15 9.75
N LYS A 575 27.36 -12.03 9.04
CA LYS A 575 28.05 -10.83 9.50
C LYS A 575 27.17 -9.62 9.18
N ASN A 576 26.64 -9.01 10.23
CA ASN A 576 25.86 -7.79 10.14
C ASN A 576 26.67 -6.61 10.68
N TYR A 577 26.57 -5.48 9.99
CA TYR A 577 27.12 -4.20 10.41
C TYR A 577 26.06 -3.14 10.14
N SER A 578 25.82 -2.28 11.12
CA SER A 578 24.83 -1.21 11.09
C SER A 578 25.49 0.04 11.65
N SER A 579 25.54 1.13 10.88
CA SER A 579 25.88 2.47 11.37
C SER A 579 24.69 3.41 11.15
N SER A 580 24.44 4.27 12.13
CA SER A 580 23.47 5.35 12.07
C SER A 580 24.10 6.62 12.61
N LEU A 581 24.37 7.57 11.71
CA LEU A 581 24.84 8.90 12.02
C LEU A 581 23.65 9.86 12.04
N THR A 582 23.53 10.63 13.10
CA THR A 582 22.55 11.70 13.25
C THR A 582 23.29 13.01 13.51
N HIS A 583 22.91 14.09 12.82
CA HIS A 583 23.55 15.39 12.98
C HIS A 583 22.50 16.50 13.05
N ASN A 584 22.43 17.17 14.20
CA ASN A 584 21.52 18.26 14.52
C ASN A 584 22.17 19.62 14.29
N GLY A 585 21.40 20.57 13.74
CA GLY A 585 21.85 21.95 13.55
C GLY A 585 22.97 22.12 12.51
N TYR A 586 23.10 21.20 11.54
CA TYR A 586 24.12 21.29 10.48
C TYR A 586 23.95 22.53 9.59
N ASN A 587 22.78 23.15 9.61
CA ASN A 587 22.41 24.27 8.76
C ASN A 587 22.73 25.65 9.37
N ILE A 588 23.20 25.69 10.61
CA ILE A 588 23.47 26.93 11.36
C ILE A 588 24.92 27.38 11.11
N MET A 589 25.09 28.58 10.55
CA MET A 589 26.41 29.17 10.25
C MET A 589 26.90 30.21 11.28
N THR A 590 26.11 30.51 12.32
CA THR A 590 26.47 31.55 13.30
C THR A 590 27.44 31.05 14.37
N ASN A 591 28.49 31.85 14.63
CA ASN A 591 29.65 31.58 15.51
C ASN A 591 29.36 31.17 16.97
N ASN A 592 28.10 31.13 17.43
CA ASN A 592 27.75 30.94 18.85
C ASN A 592 26.82 29.74 19.12
N ARG A 593 26.60 28.84 18.14
CA ARG A 593 25.78 27.64 18.31
C ARG A 593 26.53 26.39 17.87
N LEU A 594 26.56 25.38 18.74
CA LEU A 594 27.18 24.08 18.49
C LEU A 594 26.23 23.18 17.70
N SER A 595 26.71 22.59 16.62
CA SER A 595 26.04 21.46 15.96
C SER A 595 26.43 20.15 16.65
N PHE A 596 25.50 19.23 16.85
CA PHE A 596 25.76 17.96 17.54
C PHE A 596 25.63 16.79 16.57
N ALA A 597 26.67 15.96 16.49
CA ALA A 597 26.66 14.70 15.74
C ALA A 597 26.75 13.52 16.69
N ASN A 598 25.95 12.48 16.47
CA ASN A 598 26.03 11.20 17.18
C ASN A 598 26.02 10.07 16.15
N GLU A 599 26.98 9.15 16.27
CA GLU A 599 27.05 7.94 15.46
C GLU A 599 26.92 6.71 16.35
N ILE A 600 25.96 5.84 16.02
CA ILE A 600 25.76 4.56 16.68
C ILE A 600 26.16 3.47 15.69
N ILE A 601 27.08 2.61 16.11
CA ILE A 601 27.56 1.47 15.34
C ILE A 601 27.23 0.19 16.08
N ALA A 602 26.59 -0.74 15.39
CA ALA A 602 26.30 -2.08 15.85
C ALA A 602 26.90 -3.09 14.86
N PHE A 603 27.47 -4.17 15.39
CA PHE A 603 27.96 -5.26 14.56
C PHE A 603 27.64 -6.61 15.22
N SER A 604 27.49 -7.62 14.40
CA SER A 604 27.28 -9.01 14.82
C SER A 604 27.99 -9.90 13.81
N HIS A 605 28.68 -10.92 14.30
CA HIS A 605 29.27 -11.96 13.47
C HIS A 605 29.01 -13.33 14.09
N THR A 606 28.92 -14.34 13.24
CA THR A 606 28.94 -15.73 13.67
C THR A 606 30.35 -16.10 14.10
N ASP A 607 30.51 -16.45 15.37
CA ASP A 607 31.72 -17.10 15.88
C ASP A 607 31.42 -18.55 16.22
N ILE A 608 32.39 -19.41 15.95
CA ILE A 608 32.41 -20.78 16.47
C ILE A 608 33.44 -20.78 17.58
N LEU A 609 32.97 -20.79 18.82
CA LEU A 609 33.82 -21.05 19.98
C LEU A 609 34.04 -22.58 20.02
N MET A 610 35.17 -23.03 19.46
CA MET A 610 35.62 -24.43 19.55
C MET A 610 36.46 -24.66 20.78
#